data_AF-A0A821K415-F1
#
_entry.id   AF-A0A821K415-F1
#
_cell.length_a   1.000
_cell.length_b   1.000
_cell.length_c   1.000
_cell.angle_alpha   90.00
_cell.angle_beta   90.00
_cell.angle_gamma   90.00
#
_symmetry.space_group_name_H-M   'P 1'
#
loop_
_entity.id
_entity.type
_entity.pdbx_description
1 polymer ?
#
loop_
_entity_poly.entity_id
_entity_poly.type
_entity_poly.pdbx_seq_one_letter_code
_entity_poly.pdbx_strand_id
1 'polypeptide(L)'
;MTGYLKRTSMKEDPEEIVLLRAFRHMNIPKFIYDDVNLFLTLLNDLFPNIHCPEISYKNVNLIIKEILIKPQYILVSEQLIQQGKRIYYDYQKKRFYFDFSGGKTVVLNTLAEAQTRMGMKTNGYTFNSKA
;
A
#
# COMPACT_ATOMS: atom_id res chain seq x y z
N MET A 1 14.69 -9.43 -1.86
CA MET A 1 13.38 -8.81 -2.17
C MET A 1 12.66 -9.53 -3.31
N THR A 2 13.38 -9.86 -4.39
CA THR A 2 12.90 -10.61 -5.57
C THR A 2 12.49 -12.06 -5.25
N GLY A 3 13.29 -12.78 -4.45
CA GLY A 3 12.98 -14.17 -4.08
C GLY A 3 11.75 -14.37 -3.18
N TYR A 4 11.29 -13.35 -2.44
CA TYR A 4 10.01 -13.42 -1.71
C TYR A 4 8.85 -13.20 -2.68
N LEU A 5 8.96 -12.19 -3.55
CA LEU A 5 7.96 -11.94 -4.59
C LEU A 5 7.80 -13.15 -5.52
N LYS A 6 8.87 -13.84 -5.93
CA LYS A 6 8.77 -15.08 -6.72
C LYS A 6 8.02 -16.21 -6.00
N ARG A 7 7.99 -16.20 -4.67
CA ARG A 7 7.27 -17.20 -3.84
C ARG A 7 5.80 -16.83 -3.59
N THR A 8 5.45 -15.54 -3.61
CA THR A 8 4.09 -15.03 -3.36
C THR A 8 3.35 -14.58 -4.61
N SER A 9 4.06 -14.23 -5.69
CA SER A 9 3.47 -14.00 -7.00
C SER A 9 3.01 -15.34 -7.54
N MET A 10 1.96 -15.34 -8.36
CA MET A 10 1.53 -16.53 -9.09
C MET A 10 2.78 -17.14 -9.75
N LYS A 11 3.03 -18.42 -9.50
CA LYS A 11 4.28 -19.16 -9.78
C LYS A 11 4.70 -19.14 -11.27
N GLU A 12 3.92 -18.45 -12.10
CA GLU A 12 3.95 -18.36 -13.55
C GLU A 12 4.32 -16.97 -14.08
N ASP A 13 4.44 -15.94 -13.23
CA ASP A 13 4.86 -14.60 -13.67
C ASP A 13 6.33 -14.62 -14.16
N PRO A 14 6.65 -14.12 -15.38
CA PRO A 14 8.01 -13.92 -15.85
C PRO A 14 8.87 -13.12 -14.87
N GLU A 15 10.16 -13.44 -14.78
CA GLU A 15 11.09 -12.79 -13.85
C GLU A 15 11.18 -11.27 -14.05
N GLU A 16 11.06 -10.83 -15.31
CA GLU A 16 10.99 -9.41 -15.68
C GLU A 16 9.78 -8.69 -15.04
N ILE A 17 8.61 -9.32 -14.99
CA ILE A 17 7.41 -8.76 -14.32
C ILE A 17 7.66 -8.65 -12.81
N VAL A 18 8.29 -9.66 -12.22
CA VAL A 18 8.61 -9.66 -10.78
C VAL A 18 9.60 -8.55 -10.43
N LEU A 19 10.61 -8.33 -11.27
CA LEU A 19 11.58 -7.25 -11.14
C LEU A 19 10.92 -5.88 -11.30
N LEU A 20 10.11 -5.70 -12.35
CA LEU A 20 9.38 -4.46 -12.63
C LEU A 20 8.46 -4.09 -11.46
N ARG A 21 7.71 -5.07 -10.94
CA ARG A 21 6.84 -4.92 -9.77
C ARG A 21 7.64 -4.55 -8.52
N ALA A 22 8.78 -5.20 -8.27
CA ALA A 22 9.64 -4.88 -7.14
C ALA A 22 10.19 -3.45 -7.23
N PHE A 23 10.68 -3.06 -8.41
CA PHE A 23 11.23 -1.73 -8.68
C PHE A 23 10.17 -0.65 -8.49
N ARG A 24 8.97 -0.85 -9.04
CA ARG A 24 7.84 0.06 -8.85
C ARG A 24 7.48 0.23 -7.37
N HIS A 25 7.39 -0.87 -6.63
CA HIS A 25 7.03 -0.83 -5.20
C HIS A 25 8.09 -0.21 -4.30
N MET A 26 9.37 -0.21 -4.70
CA MET A 26 10.43 0.44 -3.92
C MET A 26 10.46 1.96 -4.10
N ASN A 27 9.95 2.45 -5.23
CA ASN A 27 10.14 3.83 -5.67
C ASN A 27 8.87 4.68 -5.63
N ILE A 28 7.69 4.16 -6.03
CA ILE A 28 6.41 4.91 -5.96
C ILE A 28 6.18 5.56 -4.58
N PRO A 29 6.50 4.90 -3.45
CA PRO A 29 6.29 5.52 -2.15
C PRO A 29 7.07 6.82 -1.90
N LYS A 30 8.18 7.01 -2.59
CA LYS A 30 9.10 8.14 -2.36
C LYS A 30 8.81 9.33 -3.28
N PHE A 31 7.92 9.15 -4.25
CA PHE A 31 7.62 10.17 -5.25
C PHE A 31 6.48 11.08 -4.81
N ILE A 32 6.60 12.36 -5.16
CA ILE A 32 5.47 13.28 -5.20
C ILE A 32 4.57 12.94 -6.39
N TYR A 33 3.33 13.44 -6.38
CA TYR A 33 2.32 13.09 -7.39
C TYR A 33 2.81 13.29 -8.83
N ASP A 34 3.50 14.41 -9.10
CA ASP A 34 4.01 14.75 -10.43
C ASP A 34 5.08 13.77 -10.92
N ASP A 35 5.97 13.33 -10.02
CA ASP A 35 7.08 12.41 -10.33
C ASP A 35 6.59 10.99 -10.63
N VAL A 36 5.45 10.58 -10.08
CA VAL A 36 4.90 9.23 -10.31
C VAL A 36 4.63 9.01 -11.80
N ASN A 37 4.01 9.98 -12.46
CA ASN A 37 3.68 9.85 -13.89
C ASN A 37 4.95 9.82 -14.75
N LEU A 38 5.94 10.68 -14.45
CA LEU A 38 7.22 10.69 -15.16
C LEU A 38 7.95 9.35 -15.01
N PHE A 39 7.98 8.80 -13.80
CA PHE A 39 8.59 7.50 -13.51
C PHE A 39 7.91 6.35 -14.25
N LEU A 40 6.57 6.36 -14.35
CA LEU A 40 5.82 5.33 -15.08
C LEU A 40 6.08 5.41 -16.59
N THR A 41 6.19 6.60 -17.16
CA THR A 41 6.57 6.79 -18.58
C THR A 41 7.98 6.25 -18.85
N LEU A 42 8.95 6.60 -18.01
CA LEU A 42 10.32 6.08 -18.12
C LEU A 42 10.37 4.55 -18.00
N LEU A 43 9.55 3.98 -17.12
CA LEU A 43 9.41 2.54 -16.98
C LEU A 43 8.87 1.86 -18.25
N ASN A 44 7.88 2.48 -18.91
CA ASN A 44 7.33 1.98 -20.16
C ASN A 44 8.36 2.07 -21.30
N ASP A 45 9.18 3.13 -21.34
CA ASP A 45 10.25 3.25 -22.35
C ASP A 45 11.34 2.18 -22.17
N LEU A 46 11.66 1.82 -20.93
CA LEU A 46 12.66 0.79 -20.61
C LEU A 46 12.13 -0.64 -20.79
N PHE A 47 10.82 -0.84 -20.66
CA PHE A 47 10.18 -2.16 -20.69
C PHE A 47 8.87 -2.16 -21.52
N PRO A 48 8.93 -1.85 -22.83
CA PRO A 48 7.75 -1.54 -23.64
C PRO A 48 6.77 -2.72 -23.84
N ASN A 49 7.23 -3.97 -23.68
CA ASN A 49 6.42 -5.17 -23.90
C ASN A 49 6.01 -5.88 -22.60
N ILE A 50 6.28 -5.29 -21.43
CA ILE A 50 6.04 -5.95 -20.14
C ILE A 50 4.86 -5.29 -19.44
N HIS A 51 3.69 -5.94 -19.51
CA HIS A 51 2.50 -5.47 -18.81
C HIS A 51 2.51 -5.97 -17.35
N CYS A 52 2.72 -5.06 -16.39
CA CYS A 52 2.67 -5.40 -14.96
C CYS A 52 1.25 -5.22 -14.40
N PRO A 53 0.50 -6.31 -14.13
CA PRO A 53 -0.85 -6.19 -13.61
C PRO A 53 -0.84 -5.58 -12.21
N GLU A 54 -1.81 -4.71 -11.95
CA GLU A 54 -1.97 -4.09 -10.64
C GLU A 54 -2.45 -5.13 -9.62
N ILE A 55 -1.75 -5.24 -8.49
CA ILE A 55 -2.22 -6.06 -7.38
C ILE A 55 -3.30 -5.28 -6.65
N SER A 56 -4.54 -5.74 -6.79
CA SER A 56 -5.69 -5.20 -6.08
C SER A 56 -6.03 -6.04 -4.85
N TYR A 57 -5.92 -5.45 -3.66
CA TYR A 57 -6.38 -6.05 -2.41
C TYR A 57 -7.88 -5.77 -2.21
N LYS A 58 -8.73 -6.36 -3.05
CA LYS A 58 -10.18 -6.08 -3.08
C LYS A 58 -10.84 -6.22 -1.71
N ASN A 59 -10.52 -7.29 -0.97
CA ASN A 59 -11.10 -7.55 0.35
C ASN A 59 -10.70 -6.47 1.38
N VAL A 60 -9.43 -6.07 1.39
CA VAL A 60 -8.93 -5.03 2.31
C VAL A 60 -9.58 -3.68 1.97
N ASN A 61 -9.70 -3.36 0.68
CA ASN A 61 -10.32 -2.11 0.23
C ASN A 61 -11.80 -2.02 0.64
N LEU A 62 -12.56 -3.12 0.55
CA LEU A 62 -13.96 -3.17 0.97
C LEU A 62 -14.09 -2.93 2.48
N ILE A 63 -13.31 -3.65 3.29
CA ILE A 63 -13.33 -3.52 4.75
C ILE A 63 -12.94 -2.10 5.18
N ILE A 64 -11.89 -1.52 4.60
CA ILE A 64 -11.49 -0.14 4.86
C ILE A 64 -12.62 0.83 4.52
N LYS A 65 -13.27 0.65 3.36
CA LYS A 65 -14.39 1.48 2.92
C LYS A 65 -15.57 1.41 3.89
N GLU A 66 -15.93 0.21 4.36
CA GLU A 66 -16.99 0.03 5.36
C GLU A 66 -16.68 0.74 6.69
N ILE A 67 -15.43 0.68 7.16
CA ILE A 67 -15.02 1.35 8.41
C ILE A 67 -15.10 2.87 8.27
N LEU A 68 -14.71 3.40 7.10
CA LEU A 68 -14.69 4.84 6.82
C LEU A 68 -16.08 5.44 6.49
N ILE A 69 -17.10 4.62 6.22
CA ILE A 69 -18.49 5.08 6.00
C ILE A 69 -19.25 5.32 7.33
N LYS A 70 -18.68 4.93 8.48
CA LYS A 70 -19.28 5.20 9.79
C LYS A 70 -19.49 6.72 10.00
N PRO A 71 -20.57 7.14 10.71
CA PRO A 71 -20.98 8.55 10.85
C PRO A 71 -19.96 9.47 11.52
N GLN A 72 -18.87 8.92 12.06
CA GLN A 72 -17.77 9.64 12.70
C GLN A 72 -16.70 10.10 11.69
N TYR A 73 -16.77 9.62 10.45
CA TYR A 73 -15.80 9.92 9.40
C TYR A 73 -16.49 10.58 8.20
N ILE A 74 -15.84 11.61 7.66
CA ILE A 74 -16.18 12.16 6.35
C ILE A 74 -15.29 11.42 5.35
N LEU A 75 -15.90 10.78 4.35
CA LEU A 75 -15.14 10.06 3.32
C LEU A 75 -14.47 11.05 2.38
N VAL A 76 -13.29 11.53 2.77
CA VAL A 76 -12.49 12.44 1.97
C VAL A 76 -11.64 11.63 1.00
N SER A 77 -12.20 11.34 -0.17
CA SER A 77 -11.53 10.86 -1.40
C SER A 77 -10.98 9.42 -1.42
N GLU A 78 -10.81 8.87 -2.63
CA GLU A 78 -10.13 7.59 -2.89
C GLU A 78 -8.71 7.53 -2.31
N GLN A 79 -8.08 8.69 -2.04
CA GLN A 79 -6.73 8.76 -1.53
C GLN A 79 -6.58 8.05 -0.18
N LEU A 80 -7.58 8.13 0.71
CA LEU A 80 -7.53 7.43 2.01
C LEU A 80 -7.50 5.90 1.86
N ILE A 81 -8.24 5.37 0.88
CA ILE A 81 -8.25 3.94 0.57
C ILE A 81 -6.89 3.52 0.00
N GLN A 82 -6.35 4.31 -0.93
CA GLN A 82 -5.02 4.06 -1.50
C GLN A 82 -3.92 4.13 -0.43
N GLN A 83 -4.04 5.07 0.52
CA GLN A 83 -3.14 5.19 1.66
C GLN A 83 -3.24 3.97 2.58
N GLY A 84 -4.45 3.54 2.97
CA GLY A 84 -4.65 2.35 3.80
C GLY A 84 -4.07 1.08 3.15
N LYS A 85 -4.31 0.90 1.83
CA LYS A 85 -3.70 -0.17 1.03
C LYS A 85 -2.17 -0.13 1.10
N ARG A 86 -1.59 1.06 0.98
CA ARG A 86 -0.14 1.26 1.02
C ARG A 86 0.46 0.98 2.39
N ILE A 87 -0.14 1.47 3.47
CA ILE A 87 0.30 1.18 4.85
C ILE A 87 0.23 -0.32 5.13
N TYR A 88 -0.84 -0.99 4.70
CA TYR A 88 -0.96 -2.45 4.85
C TYR A 88 0.16 -3.20 4.12
N TYR A 89 0.49 -2.78 2.90
CA TYR A 89 1.59 -3.36 2.13
C TYR A 89 2.95 -3.12 2.78
N ASP A 90 3.21 -1.90 3.23
CA ASP A 90 4.46 -1.53 3.90
C ASP A 90 4.61 -2.28 5.23
N TYR A 91 3.52 -2.48 5.97
CA TYR A 91 3.48 -3.32 7.16
C TYR A 91 3.88 -4.78 6.87
N GLN A 92 3.31 -5.41 5.83
CA GLN A 92 3.73 -6.77 5.41
C GLN A 92 5.22 -6.83 5.05
N LYS A 93 5.77 -5.72 4.56
CA LYS A 93 7.17 -5.57 4.14
C LYS A 93 8.11 -5.08 5.24
N LYS A 94 7.60 -4.87 6.48
CA LYS A 94 8.34 -4.31 7.62
C LYS A 94 8.97 -2.94 7.31
N ARG A 95 8.26 -2.08 6.58
CA ARG A 95 8.65 -0.70 6.27
C ARG A 95 7.69 0.27 6.95
N PHE A 96 8.22 1.37 7.48
CA PHE A 96 7.47 2.34 8.30
C PHE A 96 7.77 3.78 7.87
N TYR A 97 7.53 4.12 6.59
CA TYR A 97 7.62 5.49 6.10
C TYR A 97 6.21 6.03 5.84
N PHE A 98 5.82 7.08 6.56
CA PHE A 98 4.49 7.69 6.50
C PHE A 98 4.61 9.22 6.33
N ASP A 99 4.68 9.71 5.10
CA ASP A 99 4.85 11.14 4.78
C ASP A 99 3.52 11.86 4.48
N PHE A 100 2.48 11.61 5.28
CA PHE A 100 1.16 12.23 5.06
C PHE A 100 1.01 13.59 5.79
N SER A 101 0.24 14.52 5.21
CA SER A 101 0.01 15.87 5.75
C SER A 101 -1.19 15.99 6.71
N GLY A 102 -1.86 14.89 7.04
CA GLY A 102 -2.99 14.83 7.99
C GLY A 102 -3.67 13.46 7.99
N GLY A 103 -4.43 13.13 9.03
CA GLY A 103 -5.23 11.89 9.07
C GLY A 103 -4.48 10.58 9.33
N LYS A 104 -3.15 10.59 9.56
CA LYS A 104 -2.33 9.38 9.83
C LYS A 104 -2.91 8.50 10.92
N THR A 105 -3.31 9.11 12.03
CA THR A 105 -3.88 8.40 13.18
C THR A 105 -5.17 7.69 12.80
N VAL A 106 -6.01 8.34 11.99
CA VAL A 106 -7.25 7.74 11.47
C VAL A 106 -6.91 6.54 10.58
N VAL A 107 -5.99 6.69 9.62
CA VAL A 107 -5.61 5.59 8.72
C VAL A 107 -5.01 4.41 9.50
N LEU A 108 -4.16 4.65 10.50
CA LEU A 108 -3.57 3.60 11.33
C LEU A 108 -4.65 2.89 12.17
N ASN A 109 -5.58 3.64 12.76
CA ASN A 109 -6.69 3.06 13.53
C ASN A 109 -7.65 2.27 12.64
N THR A 110 -8.00 2.79 11.46
CA THR A 110 -8.82 2.10 10.46
C THR A 110 -8.14 0.80 10.03
N LEU A 111 -6.83 0.81 9.81
CA LEU A 111 -6.10 -0.38 9.42
C LEU A 111 -6.06 -1.43 10.54
N ALA A 112 -5.85 -1.01 11.80
CA ALA A 112 -5.89 -1.91 12.95
C ALA A 112 -7.27 -2.56 13.12
N GLU A 113 -8.35 -1.79 12.94
CA GLU A 113 -9.71 -2.33 12.93
C GLU A 113 -9.92 -3.30 11.76
N ALA A 114 -9.46 -2.96 10.55
CA ALA A 114 -9.56 -3.83 9.38
C ALA A 114 -8.83 -5.17 9.58
N GLN A 115 -7.62 -5.15 10.16
CA GLN A 115 -6.87 -6.36 10.48
C GLN A 115 -7.58 -7.23 11.52
N THR A 116 -8.16 -6.60 12.54
CA THR A 116 -8.96 -7.30 13.56
C THR A 116 -10.16 -8.01 12.93
N ARG A 117 -10.87 -7.36 12.01
CA ARG A 117 -11.99 -7.98 11.26
C ARG A 117 -11.55 -9.12 10.35
N MET A 118 -10.31 -9.09 9.85
CA MET A 118 -9.71 -10.20 9.08
C MET A 118 -9.23 -11.36 9.97
N GLY A 119 -9.48 -11.31 11.29
CA GLY A 119 -9.06 -12.35 12.24
C GLY A 119 -7.60 -12.25 12.69
N MET A 120 -6.90 -11.16 12.35
CA MET A 120 -5.55 -10.90 12.83
C MET A 120 -5.62 -10.15 14.16
N LYS A 121 -5.02 -10.70 15.21
CA LYS A 121 -4.92 -10.00 16.50
C LYS A 121 -3.95 -8.84 16.38
N THR A 122 -4.47 -7.61 16.32
CA THR A 122 -3.67 -6.39 16.21
C THR A 122 -3.76 -5.59 17.51
N ASN A 123 -2.62 -5.41 18.18
CA ASN A 123 -2.49 -4.55 19.35
C ASN A 123 -1.71 -3.28 18.97
N GLY A 124 -2.25 -2.10 19.25
CA GLY A 124 -1.58 -0.81 19.04
C GLY A 124 -1.09 -0.22 20.35
N TYR A 125 0.17 0.20 20.40
CA TYR A 125 0.74 0.93 21.53
C TYR A 125 1.26 2.28 21.04
N THR A 126 0.81 3.37 21.68
CA THR A 126 1.28 4.72 21.36
C THR A 126 2.34 5.10 22.39
N PHE A 127 3.55 5.38 21.92
CA PHE A 127 4.64 5.87 22.75
C PHE A 127 5.01 7.29 22.32
N ASN A 128 5.16 8.18 23.29
CA ASN A 128 5.76 9.49 23.08
C ASN A 128 7.13 9.49 23.75
N SER A 129 8.21 9.51 22.96
CA SER A 129 9.59 9.47 23.48
C SER A 129 10.05 10.77 24.13
N LYS A 130 9.24 11.84 24.02
CA LYS A 130 9.52 13.16 24.59
C LYS A 130 8.58 13.56 25.74
N ALA A 131 7.61 12.70 26.09
CA ALA A 131 6.72 12.89 27.23
C ALA A 131 7.36 12.39 28.52
#